data_AF-A0A2G4GGG1-F1
#
_entry.id   AF-A0A2G4GGG1-F1
#
_cell.length_a   1.000
_cell.length_b   1.000
_cell.length_c   1.000
_cell.angle_alpha   90.00
_cell.angle_beta   90.00
_cell.angle_gamma   90.00
#
_symmetry.space_group_name_H-M   'P 1'
#
loop_
_entity.id
_entity.type
_entity.pdbx_description
1 polymer ?
#
loop_
_entity_poly.entity_id
_entity_poly.type
_entity_poly.pdbx_seq_one_letter_code
_entity_poly.pdbx_strand_id
1 'polypeptide(L)'
;MTAPHDRPTAAELLEALHEWMERDLLPGVDGRLQFHTRVAINMIDIVRRELELGPDQEARHEAVLASFGMKDDEELATAIRSGTFDSDLSAVLTRLLPVVEDKLRVANPRYLR
;
A
#
# COMPACT_ATOMS: atom_id res chain seq x y z
N MET A 1 -11.49 -3.82 -18.20
CA MET A 1 -12.31 -2.62 -18.45
C MET A 1 -11.48 -1.65 -19.28
N THR A 2 -11.95 -1.25 -20.46
CA THR A 2 -11.34 -0.16 -21.22
C THR A 2 -11.58 1.12 -20.42
N ALA A 3 -10.53 1.64 -19.78
CA ALA A 3 -10.60 2.94 -19.13
C ALA A 3 -11.04 3.99 -20.17
N PRO A 4 -11.73 5.08 -19.76
CA PRO A 4 -12.15 6.13 -20.69
C PRO A 4 -10.96 6.79 -21.41
N HIS A 5 -9.75 6.56 -20.92
CA HIS A 5 -8.50 6.91 -21.56
C HIS A 5 -7.91 5.62 -22.15
N ASP A 6 -7.70 5.63 -23.47
CA ASP A 6 -6.93 4.60 -24.16
C ASP A 6 -5.51 4.50 -23.61
N ARG A 7 -4.71 3.57 -24.14
CA ARG A 7 -3.29 3.45 -23.80
C ARG A 7 -2.53 4.78 -23.97
N PRO A 8 -1.51 5.04 -23.14
CA PRO A 8 -1.02 4.20 -22.03
C PRO A 8 -1.86 4.33 -20.76
N THR A 9 -1.89 3.27 -19.95
CA THR A 9 -2.51 3.30 -18.61
C THR A 9 -1.65 4.09 -17.63
N ALA A 10 -2.22 4.47 -16.48
CA ALA A 10 -1.45 5.10 -15.41
C ALA A 10 -0.25 4.25 -14.96
N ALA A 11 -0.41 2.91 -14.90
CA ALA A 11 0.67 2.00 -14.55
C ALA A 11 1.82 2.01 -15.57
N GLU A 12 1.50 2.07 -16.87
CA GLU A 12 2.51 2.16 -17.93
C GLU A 12 3.22 3.52 -17.93
N LEU A 13 2.50 4.61 -17.67
CA LEU A 13 3.10 5.94 -17.53
C LEU A 13 4.06 6.01 -16.34
N LEU A 14 3.67 5.43 -15.21
CA LEU A 14 4.52 5.36 -14.02
C LEU A 14 5.75 4.48 -14.24
N GLU A 15 5.60 3.37 -14.97
CA GLU A 15 6.73 2.51 -15.35
C GLU A 15 7.71 3.26 -16.27
N ALA A 16 7.23 3.95 -17.31
CA ALA A 16 8.09 4.76 -18.17
C ALA A 16 8.82 5.88 -17.39
N LEU A 17 8.12 6.52 -16.43
CA LEU A 17 8.74 7.53 -15.57
C LEU A 17 9.80 6.93 -14.66
N HIS A 18 9.54 5.76 -14.05
CA HIS A 18 10.54 5.05 -13.25
C HIS A 18 11.78 4.75 -14.11
N GLU A 19 11.61 4.12 -15.29
CA GLU A 19 12.75 3.75 -16.14
C GLU A 19 13.61 4.95 -16.54
N TRP A 20 13.00 6.07 -16.94
CA TRP A 20 13.73 7.29 -17.27
C TRP A 20 14.44 7.87 -16.04
N MET A 21 13.77 7.91 -14.89
CA MET A 21 14.39 8.43 -13.67
C MET A 21 15.58 7.58 -13.22
N GLU A 22 15.49 6.26 -13.35
CA GLU A 22 16.53 5.33 -12.95
C GLU A 22 17.71 5.32 -13.94
N ARG A 23 17.44 5.27 -15.25
CA ARG A 23 18.47 5.09 -16.28
C ARG A 23 19.11 6.39 -16.74
N ASP A 24 18.33 7.47 -16.84
CA ASP A 24 18.80 8.73 -17.43
C ASP A 24 19.04 9.81 -16.37
N LEU A 25 18.10 9.98 -15.43
CA LEU A 25 18.18 11.07 -14.46
C LEU A 25 19.16 10.76 -13.32
N LEU A 26 19.00 9.60 -12.66
CA LEU A 26 19.74 9.25 -11.45
C LEU A 26 21.28 9.25 -11.65
N PRO A 27 21.84 8.77 -12.79
CA PRO A 27 23.27 8.85 -13.04
C PRO A 27 23.78 10.27 -13.33
N GLY A 28 22.90 11.17 -13.76
CA GLY A 28 23.23 12.55 -14.15
C GLY A 28 23.11 13.58 -13.02
N VAL A 29 22.72 13.17 -11.81
CA VAL A 29 22.54 14.06 -10.66
C VAL A 29 23.35 13.61 -9.45
N ASP A 30 23.79 14.58 -8.65
CA ASP A 30 24.65 14.33 -7.49
C ASP A 30 24.07 14.87 -6.16
N GLY A 31 24.66 14.41 -5.06
CA GLY A 31 24.40 14.90 -3.72
C GLY A 31 22.93 14.83 -3.33
N ARG A 32 22.37 15.97 -2.91
CA ARG A 32 20.98 16.05 -2.43
C ARG A 32 19.96 15.67 -3.52
N LEU A 33 20.23 16.00 -4.78
CA LEU A 33 19.31 15.72 -5.87
C LEU A 33 19.28 14.23 -6.21
N GLN A 34 20.44 13.55 -6.13
CA GLN A 34 20.52 12.10 -6.27
C GLN A 34 19.68 11.38 -5.22
N PHE A 35 19.78 11.82 -3.95
CA PHE A 35 18.94 11.26 -2.89
C PHE A 35 17.44 11.44 -3.17
N HIS A 36 17.02 12.66 -3.51
CA HIS A 36 15.60 12.93 -3.82
C HIS A 36 15.10 12.15 -5.04
N THR A 37 15.96 11.90 -6.03
CA THR A 37 15.61 11.06 -7.18
C THR A 37 15.30 9.62 -6.76
N ARG A 38 16.11 9.04 -5.85
CA ARG A 38 15.82 7.71 -5.27
C ARG A 38 14.52 7.71 -4.47
N VAL A 39 14.24 8.77 -3.72
CA VAL A 39 12.97 8.91 -2.99
C VAL A 39 11.79 8.93 -3.95
N ALA A 40 11.87 9.70 -5.04
CA ALA A 40 10.82 9.79 -6.04
C ALA A 40 10.61 8.45 -6.76
N ILE A 41 11.68 7.72 -7.11
CA ILE A 41 11.57 6.36 -7.66
C ILE A 41 10.82 5.42 -6.69
N ASN A 42 11.18 5.43 -5.40
CA ASN A 42 10.47 4.63 -4.40
C ASN A 42 8.99 5.01 -4.27
N MET A 43 8.66 6.31 -4.36
CA MET A 43 7.27 6.77 -4.35
C MET A 43 6.50 6.23 -5.57
N ILE A 44 7.11 6.22 -6.75
CA ILE A 44 6.51 5.64 -7.97
C ILE A 44 6.22 4.15 -7.75
N ASP A 45 7.17 3.40 -7.18
CA ASP A 45 6.97 1.99 -6.89
C ASP A 45 5.89 1.72 -5.85
N ILE A 46 5.70 2.60 -4.86
CA ILE A 46 4.57 2.53 -3.92
C ILE A 46 3.26 2.69 -4.68
N VAL A 47 3.12 3.76 -5.48
CA VAL A 47 1.88 4.04 -6.23
C VAL A 47 1.57 2.92 -7.23
N ARG A 48 2.57 2.37 -7.91
CA ARG A 48 2.36 1.22 -8.81
C ARG A 48 1.78 0.02 -8.07
N ARG A 49 2.32 -0.32 -6.90
CA ARG A 49 1.82 -1.44 -6.09
C ARG A 49 0.42 -1.15 -5.52
N GLU A 50 0.11 0.09 -5.19
CA GLU A 50 -1.23 0.49 -4.78
C GLU A 50 -2.24 0.32 -5.92
N LEU A 51 -1.89 0.72 -7.14
CA LEU A 51 -2.76 0.52 -8.31
C LEU A 51 -2.97 -0.96 -8.65
N GLU A 52 -1.93 -1.79 -8.47
CA GLU A 52 -1.98 -3.22 -8.78
C GLU A 52 -2.69 -4.04 -7.70
N LEU A 53 -2.40 -3.78 -6.43
CA LEU A 53 -2.87 -4.60 -5.29
C LEU A 53 -4.09 -4.00 -4.59
N GLY A 54 -4.33 -2.69 -4.73
CA GLY A 54 -5.32 -1.92 -3.98
C GLY A 54 -6.72 -2.52 -4.00
N PRO A 55 -7.32 -2.79 -5.19
CA PRO A 55 -8.69 -3.32 -5.25
C PRO A 55 -8.87 -4.64 -4.48
N ASP A 56 -7.91 -5.55 -4.59
CA ASP A 56 -7.95 -6.83 -3.88
C ASP A 56 -7.70 -6.67 -2.38
N GLN A 57 -6.83 -5.71 -1.99
CA GLN A 57 -6.56 -5.38 -0.60
C GLN A 57 -7.75 -4.70 0.08
N GLU A 58 -8.46 -3.82 -0.62
CA GLU A 58 -9.69 -3.18 -0.13
C GLU A 58 -10.76 -4.23 0.18
N ALA A 59 -11.01 -5.15 -0.75
CA ALA A 59 -11.98 -6.24 -0.54
C ALA A 59 -11.61 -7.14 0.66
N ARG A 60 -10.30 -7.42 0.86
CA ARG A 60 -9.83 -8.17 2.04
C ARG A 60 -9.97 -7.38 3.33
N HIS A 61 -9.68 -6.08 3.31
CA HIS A 61 -9.83 -5.21 4.48
C HIS A 61 -11.30 -5.14 4.93
N GLU A 62 -12.22 -4.98 3.98
CA GLU A 62 -13.66 -5.04 4.25
C GLU A 62 -14.08 -6.38 4.88
N ALA A 63 -13.57 -7.51 4.38
CA ALA A 63 -13.84 -8.81 4.95
C ALA A 63 -13.30 -8.96 6.38
N VAL A 64 -12.12 -8.38 6.66
CA VAL A 64 -11.55 -8.35 8.01
C VAL A 64 -12.42 -7.52 8.94
N LEU A 65 -12.83 -6.31 8.54
CA LEU A 65 -13.74 -5.47 9.34
C LEU A 65 -15.09 -6.16 9.60
N ALA A 66 -15.69 -6.75 8.57
CA ALA A 66 -16.93 -7.50 8.68
C ALA A 66 -16.81 -8.68 9.66
N SER A 67 -15.65 -9.34 9.72
CA SER A 67 -15.42 -10.40 10.69
C SER A 67 -15.51 -9.88 12.14
N PHE A 68 -15.17 -8.60 12.39
CA PHE A 68 -15.31 -7.96 13.71
C PHE A 68 -16.73 -7.46 13.97
N GLY A 69 -17.61 -7.53 12.96
CA GLY A 69 -18.93 -6.90 13.00
C GLY A 69 -18.86 -5.37 12.90
N MET A 70 -17.77 -4.83 12.34
CA MET A 70 -17.52 -3.39 12.25
C MET A 70 -17.65 -2.92 10.80
N LYS A 71 -18.14 -1.70 10.60
CA LYS A 71 -18.29 -1.11 9.26
C LYS A 71 -17.00 -0.46 8.73
N ASP A 72 -16.17 0.04 9.64
CA ASP A 72 -14.96 0.80 9.34
C ASP A 72 -13.92 0.71 10.46
N ASP A 73 -12.73 1.24 10.18
CA ASP A 73 -11.61 1.28 11.13
C ASP A 73 -11.91 2.15 12.37
N GLU A 74 -12.77 3.16 12.26
CA GLU A 74 -13.12 4.05 13.37
C GLU A 74 -13.94 3.31 14.43
N GLU A 75 -14.92 2.52 13.98
CA GLU A 75 -15.74 1.66 14.84
C GLU A 75 -14.89 0.59 15.51
N LEU A 76 -14.04 -0.11 14.75
CA LEU A 76 -13.12 -1.11 15.29
C LEU A 76 -12.17 -0.50 16.33
N ALA A 77 -11.56 0.65 16.03
CA ALA A 77 -10.66 1.32 16.96
C ALA A 77 -11.38 1.76 18.25
N THR A 78 -12.65 2.14 18.15
CA THR A 78 -13.48 2.51 19.30
C THR A 78 -13.79 1.29 20.16
N ALA A 79 -14.19 0.16 19.55
CA ALA A 79 -14.44 -1.10 20.27
C ALA A 79 -13.18 -1.65 20.97
N ILE A 80 -12.01 -1.54 20.33
CA ILE A 80 -10.73 -1.89 20.95
C ILE A 80 -10.47 -0.99 22.17
N ARG A 81 -10.64 0.34 22.03
CA ARG A 81 -10.43 1.29 23.14
C ARG A 81 -11.41 1.12 24.30
N SER A 82 -12.63 0.66 24.04
CA SER A 82 -13.61 0.37 25.08
C SER A 82 -13.40 -0.96 25.80
N GLY A 83 -12.39 -1.74 25.41
CA GLY A 83 -12.07 -3.03 26.00
C GLY A 83 -12.95 -4.18 25.54
N THR A 84 -13.69 -4.01 24.43
CA THR A 84 -14.61 -5.04 23.90
C THR A 84 -13.88 -6.35 23.55
N PHE A 85 -12.58 -6.28 23.27
CA PHE A 85 -11.77 -7.44 22.89
C PHE A 85 -10.67 -7.80 23.91
N ASP A 86 -10.70 -7.23 25.13
CA ASP A 86 -9.63 -7.44 26.12
C ASP A 86 -9.52 -8.89 26.60
N SER A 87 -10.60 -9.67 26.47
CA SER A 87 -10.61 -11.09 26.80
C SER A 87 -9.81 -11.96 25.84
N ASP A 88 -9.53 -11.49 24.61
CA ASP A 88 -8.75 -12.22 23.61
C ASP A 88 -8.06 -11.28 22.59
N LEU A 89 -7.08 -10.54 23.09
CA LEU A 89 -6.28 -9.64 22.24
C LEU A 89 -5.45 -10.40 21.18
N SER A 90 -5.05 -11.63 21.46
CA SER A 90 -4.30 -12.46 20.52
C SER A 90 -5.13 -12.75 19.26
N ALA A 91 -6.41 -13.09 19.41
CA ALA A 91 -7.30 -13.28 18.26
C ALA A 91 -7.46 -12.00 17.43
N VAL A 92 -7.53 -10.82 18.07
CA VAL A 92 -7.58 -9.54 17.35
C VAL A 92 -6.32 -9.34 16.49
N LEU A 93 -5.14 -9.55 17.08
CA LEU A 93 -3.87 -9.37 16.36
C LEU A 93 -3.74 -10.35 15.19
N THR A 94 -4.12 -11.62 15.38
CA THR A 94 -4.10 -12.63 14.29
C THR A 94 -4.98 -12.20 13.12
N ARG A 95 -6.13 -11.58 13.39
CA ARG A 95 -7.07 -11.15 12.34
C ARG A 95 -6.66 -9.86 11.65
N LEU A 96 -5.95 -8.97 12.34
CA LEU A 96 -5.42 -7.73 11.78
C LEU A 96 -4.07 -7.90 11.06
N LEU A 97 -3.33 -8.96 11.35
CA LEU A 97 -2.02 -9.21 10.73
C LEU A 97 -2.05 -9.16 9.20
N PRO A 98 -3.01 -9.81 8.49
CA PRO A 98 -3.08 -9.73 7.03
C PRO A 98 -3.26 -8.31 6.49
N VAL A 99 -3.97 -7.44 7.22
CA VAL A 99 -4.16 -6.02 6.84
C VAL A 99 -2.83 -5.27 6.92
N VAL A 100 -2.03 -5.54 7.95
CA VAL A 100 -0.70 -4.94 8.10
C VAL A 100 0.24 -5.46 7.02
N GLU A 101 0.20 -6.77 6.72
CA GLU A 101 0.99 -7.33 5.63
C GLU A 101 0.64 -6.69 4.28
N ASP A 102 -0.64 -6.48 3.99
CA ASP A 102 -1.10 -5.82 2.77
C ASP A 102 -0.57 -4.39 2.67
N LYS A 103 -0.64 -3.62 3.78
CA LYS A 103 -0.01 -2.29 3.87
C LYS A 103 1.51 -2.35 3.62
N LEU A 104 2.20 -3.37 4.12
CA LEU A 104 3.63 -3.54 3.90
C LEU A 104 3.96 -3.96 2.45
N ARG A 105 3.12 -4.78 1.80
CA ARG A 105 3.26 -5.10 0.37
C ARG A 105 3.22 -3.85 -0.49
N VAL A 106 2.48 -2.81 -0.09
CA VAL A 106 2.41 -1.51 -0.82
C VAL A 106 3.44 -0.49 -0.35
N ALA A 107 3.77 -0.42 0.94
CA ALA A 107 4.75 0.56 1.44
C ALA A 107 6.19 0.10 1.17
N ASN A 108 6.56 -1.10 1.65
CA ASN A 108 7.90 -1.65 1.53
C ASN A 108 7.89 -3.19 1.72
N PRO A 109 7.92 -3.98 0.63
CA PRO A 109 7.74 -5.43 0.70
C PRO A 109 8.93 -6.15 1.32
N ARG A 110 10.06 -5.44 1.52
CA ARG A 110 11.28 -6.03 2.09
C ARG A 110 11.09 -6.44 3.55
N TYR A 111 10.09 -5.89 4.25
CA TYR A 111 9.76 -6.28 5.62
C TYR A 111 8.99 -7.61 5.72
N LEU A 112 8.60 -8.21 4.59
CA LEU A 112 7.88 -9.47 4.52
C LEU A 112 8.78 -10.64 4.09
N ARG A 113 10.10 -10.43 4.05
CA ARG A 113 11.10 -11.42 3.64
C ARG A 113 11.86 -11.98 4.84
#